data_AF-A0A958YZI4-F1
#
_entry.id   AF-A0A958YZI4-F1
#
_cell.length_a   1.000
_cell.length_b   1.000
_cell.length_c   1.000
_cell.angle_alpha   90.00
_cell.angle_beta   90.00
_cell.angle_gamma   90.00
#
_symmetry.space_group_name_H-M   'P 1'
#
loop_
_entity.id
_entity.type
_entity.pdbx_description
1 polymer ?
#
loop_
_entity_poly.entity_id
_entity_poly.type
_entity_poly.pdbx_seq_one_letter_code
_entity_poly.pdbx_strand_id
1 'polypeptide(L)'
;MKPIVLLILIVVFTNCKENQNKELTENQSYINEVNRISSLIKNGEENFKIKSLISEKNVNVLDSMGYSFLSLAIRAKNENLVKILVDKGANPNLQNDDFLKSTPLMQCSNYNLVEVAKYLIEKGADVNIQDKQNDPVIHWTAYYGEYELTKLLLDNKAKTNLKSIHSDGVMHVALKEWQDSIVDLLISYNVKLNDVSKEQYEIVQAVKANSFKNFKRTLKSNLVNSKDASGTPILVTAASNGNLDIVKYLLQNGADINNMNPVGHTALNRAVFFGNEEMAHFLIAQGADVAKTDNRFMLPPLIAAIRKNRNELAKVLIEKGASINALDGINGMTPIMWAAGYENKEMVKLLLVNNADLSIVSKYDDTVFTITSNKEIQEILNNFK
;
A
#
# COMPACT_ATOMS: atom_id res chain seq x y z
N MET A 1 -11.35 59.60 -40.09
CA MET A 1 -10.75 59.43 -38.75
C MET A 1 -9.28 59.81 -38.83
N LYS A 2 -8.80 60.66 -37.91
CA LYS A 2 -7.51 61.36 -37.98
C LYS A 2 -6.33 60.37 -37.84
N PRO A 3 -5.19 60.58 -38.52
CA PRO A 3 -3.96 59.77 -38.42
C PRO A 3 -3.44 59.60 -36.98
N ILE A 4 -3.77 60.56 -36.09
CA ILE A 4 -3.37 60.60 -34.69
C ILE A 4 -3.99 59.43 -33.87
N VAL A 5 -5.20 58.97 -34.22
CA VAL A 5 -5.86 57.86 -33.50
C VAL A 5 -5.21 56.51 -33.83
N LEU A 6 -4.74 56.34 -35.07
CA LEU A 6 -4.02 55.13 -35.51
C LEU A 6 -2.62 55.06 -34.87
N LEU A 7 -1.93 56.19 -34.71
CA LEU A 7 -0.63 56.25 -34.05
C LEU A 7 -0.71 55.91 -32.55
N ILE A 8 -1.74 56.40 -31.86
CA ILE A 8 -1.97 56.09 -30.43
C ILE A 8 -2.32 54.60 -30.24
N LEU A 9 -3.17 54.03 -31.11
CA LEU A 9 -3.48 52.59 -31.09
C LEU A 9 -2.25 51.72 -31.37
N ILE A 10 -1.39 52.09 -32.32
CA ILE A 10 -0.15 51.36 -32.60
C ILE A 10 0.81 51.46 -31.40
N VAL A 11 1.02 52.64 -30.81
CA VAL A 11 1.90 52.80 -29.63
C VAL A 11 1.38 52.01 -28.43
N VAL A 12 0.06 51.99 -28.19
CA VAL A 12 -0.55 51.20 -27.09
C VAL A 12 -0.42 49.70 -27.34
N PHE A 13 -0.64 49.21 -28.56
CA PHE A 13 -0.47 47.78 -28.89
C PHE A 13 1.00 47.34 -28.88
N THR A 14 1.93 48.23 -29.26
CA THR A 14 3.37 47.94 -29.24
C THR A 14 3.88 47.90 -27.80
N ASN A 15 3.48 48.85 -26.95
CA ASN A 15 3.76 48.84 -25.51
C ASN A 15 3.17 47.62 -24.80
N CYS A 16 1.98 47.15 -25.20
CA CYS A 16 1.35 45.98 -24.59
C CYS A 16 2.09 44.67 -24.94
N LYS A 17 2.56 44.54 -26.19
CA LYS A 17 3.40 43.39 -26.62
C LYS A 17 4.81 43.45 -26.03
N GLU A 18 5.40 44.64 -25.93
CA GLU A 18 6.70 44.83 -25.28
C GLU A 18 6.62 44.53 -23.78
N ASN A 19 5.56 44.94 -23.08
CA ASN A 19 5.36 44.60 -21.68
C ASN A 19 5.13 43.09 -21.47
N GLN A 20 4.36 42.43 -22.33
CA GLN A 20 4.18 40.97 -22.27
C GLN A 20 5.48 40.20 -22.56
N ASN A 21 6.26 40.62 -23.57
CA ASN A 21 7.56 40.02 -23.87
C ASN A 21 8.59 40.30 -22.78
N LYS A 22 8.54 41.47 -22.14
CA LYS A 22 9.40 41.84 -21.01
C LYS A 22 9.06 41.04 -19.76
N GLU A 23 7.77 40.87 -19.44
CA GLU A 23 7.32 39.97 -18.37
C GLU A 23 7.75 38.52 -18.64
N LEU A 24 7.59 38.00 -19.86
CA LEU A 24 8.03 36.65 -20.24
C LEU A 24 9.56 36.46 -20.11
N THR A 25 10.35 37.44 -20.53
CA THR A 25 11.82 37.39 -20.46
C THR A 25 12.36 37.59 -19.04
N GLU A 26 11.73 38.46 -18.24
CA GLU A 26 12.03 38.62 -16.81
C GLU A 26 11.71 37.34 -16.03
N ASN A 27 10.59 36.67 -16.33
CA ASN A 27 10.22 35.41 -15.70
C ASN A 27 11.18 34.27 -16.08
N GLN A 28 11.62 34.20 -17.34
CA GLN A 28 12.63 33.23 -17.78
C GLN A 28 14.00 33.50 -17.14
N SER A 29 14.41 34.77 -17.04
CA SER A 29 15.65 35.17 -16.37
C SER A 29 15.64 34.78 -14.89
N TYR A 30 14.52 35.00 -14.21
CA TYR A 30 14.34 34.62 -12.81
C TYR A 30 14.42 33.11 -12.61
N ILE A 31 13.74 32.32 -13.45
CA ILE A 31 13.81 30.85 -13.42
C ILE A 31 15.25 30.36 -13.63
N ASN A 32 15.99 30.94 -14.58
CA ASN A 32 17.38 30.59 -14.83
C ASN A 32 18.28 30.90 -13.62
N GLU A 33 18.06 32.04 -12.96
CA GLU A 33 18.78 32.40 -11.75
C GLU A 33 18.52 31.40 -10.60
N VAL A 34 17.26 31.05 -10.37
CA VAL A 34 16.86 30.06 -9.37
C VAL A 34 17.55 28.72 -9.63
N ASN A 35 17.49 28.21 -10.87
CA ASN A 35 18.11 26.94 -11.22
C ASN A 35 19.64 26.97 -11.11
N ARG A 36 20.26 28.11 -11.43
CA ARG A 36 21.69 28.31 -11.23
C ARG A 36 22.05 28.22 -9.75
N ILE A 37 21.33 28.90 -8.88
CA ILE A 37 21.55 28.84 -7.42
C ILE A 37 21.36 27.41 -6.93
N SER A 38 20.29 26.73 -7.35
CA SER A 38 20.04 25.32 -7.02
C SER A 38 21.19 24.41 -7.42
N SER A 39 21.78 24.61 -8.61
CA SER A 39 22.96 23.85 -9.04
C SER A 39 24.17 24.12 -8.15
N LEU A 40 24.41 25.36 -7.72
CA LEU A 40 25.50 25.69 -6.82
C LEU A 40 25.34 24.99 -5.46
N ILE A 41 24.12 24.94 -4.93
CA ILE A 41 23.81 24.22 -3.68
C ILE A 41 24.06 22.72 -3.85
N LYS A 42 23.55 22.12 -4.93
CA LYS A 42 23.71 20.67 -5.21
C LYS A 42 25.17 20.27 -5.39
N ASN A 43 25.99 21.15 -5.97
CA ASN A 43 27.41 20.90 -6.21
C ASN A 43 28.29 21.20 -4.99
N GLY A 44 27.72 21.66 -3.86
CA GLY A 44 28.46 21.92 -2.63
C GLY A 44 29.38 23.15 -2.71
N GLU A 45 29.00 24.17 -3.48
CA GLU A 45 29.75 25.42 -3.58
C GLU A 45 29.82 26.18 -2.25
N GLU A 46 30.78 27.10 -2.15
CA GLU A 46 31.03 27.84 -0.91
C GLU A 46 29.80 28.62 -0.41
N ASN A 47 29.47 28.43 0.87
CA ASN A 47 28.29 29.04 1.50
C ASN A 47 28.24 30.57 1.38
N PHE A 48 29.38 31.25 1.35
CA PHE A 48 29.44 32.71 1.18
C PHE A 48 28.95 33.15 -0.21
N LYS A 49 29.31 32.40 -1.25
CA LYS A 49 28.87 32.65 -2.64
C LYS A 49 27.38 32.39 -2.81
N ILE A 50 26.84 31.37 -2.15
CA ILE A 50 25.40 31.12 -2.17
C ILE A 50 24.67 32.21 -1.37
N LYS A 51 25.18 32.58 -0.19
CA LYS A 51 24.60 33.63 0.67
C LYS A 51 24.43 34.98 -0.04
N SER A 52 25.37 35.38 -0.90
CA SER A 52 25.29 36.65 -1.62
C SER A 52 24.22 36.66 -2.72
N LEU A 53 23.80 35.50 -3.21
CA LEU A 53 22.77 35.33 -4.24
C LEU A 53 21.34 35.18 -3.65
N ILE A 54 21.23 34.93 -2.34
CA ILE A 54 19.94 34.74 -1.66
C ILE A 54 19.40 36.03 -1.08
N SER A 55 18.14 36.30 -1.38
CA SER A 55 17.34 37.43 -0.87
C SER A 55 15.96 36.96 -0.40
N GLU A 56 15.26 37.79 0.36
CA GLU A 56 13.88 37.51 0.80
C GLU A 56 12.93 37.23 -0.38
N LYS A 57 13.22 37.77 -1.57
CA LYS A 57 12.41 37.60 -2.77
C LYS A 57 12.56 36.23 -3.44
N ASN A 58 13.67 35.52 -3.22
CA ASN A 58 13.95 34.25 -3.91
C ASN A 58 14.16 33.07 -2.95
N VAL A 59 14.32 33.29 -1.64
CA VAL A 59 14.66 32.23 -0.69
C VAL A 59 13.60 31.10 -0.60
N ASN A 60 12.35 31.39 -0.97
CA ASN A 60 11.19 30.48 -0.86
C ASN A 60 10.67 29.95 -2.21
N VAL A 61 11.47 30.05 -3.26
CA VAL A 61 11.11 29.48 -4.57
C VAL A 61 11.51 28.02 -4.69
N LEU A 62 10.85 27.33 -5.63
CA LEU A 62 11.19 25.97 -6.02
C LEU A 62 11.98 25.99 -7.32
N ASP A 63 12.95 25.10 -7.44
CA ASP A 63 13.69 24.87 -8.68
C ASP A 63 12.82 24.12 -9.72
N SER A 64 13.35 23.91 -10.92
CA SER A 64 12.65 23.18 -11.98
C SER A 64 12.33 21.73 -11.65
N MET A 65 12.93 21.18 -10.59
CA MET A 65 12.67 19.84 -10.07
C MET A 65 11.72 19.86 -8.87
N GLY A 66 11.18 21.02 -8.51
CA GLY A 66 10.24 21.19 -7.41
C GLY A 66 10.86 21.33 -6.03
N TYR A 67 12.18 21.51 -5.89
CA TYR A 67 12.83 21.59 -4.58
C TYR A 67 13.12 23.04 -4.17
N SER A 68 12.85 23.37 -2.91
CA SER A 68 13.31 24.64 -2.32
C SER A 68 14.82 24.63 -2.07
N PHE A 69 15.44 25.82 -2.02
CA PHE A 69 16.85 25.93 -1.65
C PHE A 69 17.15 25.32 -0.27
N LEU A 70 16.20 25.44 0.67
CA LEU A 70 16.30 24.85 2.00
C LEU A 70 16.34 23.31 1.91
N SER A 71 15.42 22.71 1.17
CA SER A 71 15.42 21.26 0.92
C SER A 71 16.71 20.79 0.25
N LEU A 72 17.24 21.54 -0.72
CA LEU A 72 18.50 21.21 -1.39
C LEU A 72 19.69 21.25 -0.44
N ALA A 73 19.76 22.25 0.45
CA ALA A 73 20.83 22.35 1.45
C ALA A 73 20.78 21.17 2.45
N ILE A 74 19.58 20.72 2.84
CA ILE A 74 19.39 19.55 3.71
C ILE A 74 19.86 18.28 3.01
N ARG A 75 19.48 18.07 1.75
CA ARG A 75 19.93 16.90 0.94
C ARG A 75 21.43 16.90 0.70
N ALA A 76 22.05 18.07 0.61
CA ALA A 76 23.49 18.25 0.55
C ALA A 76 24.18 18.10 1.92
N LYS A 77 23.42 17.88 3.00
CA LYS A 77 23.91 17.78 4.40
C LYS A 77 24.73 19.00 4.85
N ASN A 78 24.39 20.18 4.33
CA ASN A 78 25.11 21.42 4.60
C ASN A 78 24.40 22.25 5.67
N GLU A 79 24.65 21.93 6.93
CA GLU A 79 23.97 22.56 8.09
C GLU A 79 24.19 24.08 8.15
N ASN A 80 25.39 24.53 7.80
CA ASN A 80 25.72 25.96 7.78
C ASN A 80 24.89 26.71 6.75
N LEU A 81 24.66 26.11 5.58
CA LEU A 81 23.82 26.70 4.56
C LEU A 81 22.34 26.70 4.95
N VAL A 82 21.86 25.63 5.60
CA VAL A 82 20.50 25.62 6.17
C VAL A 82 20.30 26.83 7.10
N LYS A 83 21.23 27.06 8.04
CA LYS A 83 21.15 28.20 8.97
C LYS A 83 21.10 29.53 8.24
N ILE A 84 21.98 29.71 7.24
CA ILE A 84 22.00 30.92 6.41
C ILE A 84 20.67 31.15 5.68
N LEU A 85 20.10 30.10 5.10
CA LEU A 85 18.84 30.20 4.34
C LEU A 85 17.67 30.55 5.27
N VAL A 86 17.58 29.92 6.44
CA VAL A 86 16.54 30.20 7.42
C VAL A 86 16.67 31.63 7.99
N ASP A 87 17.89 32.07 8.31
CA ASP A 87 18.14 33.46 8.74
C ASP A 87 17.80 34.49 7.64
N LYS A 88 17.78 34.07 6.37
CA LYS A 88 17.34 34.86 5.20
C LYS A 88 15.84 34.79 4.93
N GLY A 89 15.07 34.10 5.78
CA GLY A 89 13.61 34.00 5.65
C GLY A 89 13.12 32.77 4.87
N ALA A 90 13.94 31.71 4.74
CA ALA A 90 13.45 30.44 4.22
C ALA A 90 12.32 29.89 5.11
N ASN A 91 11.19 29.54 4.51
CA ASN A 91 10.04 28.97 5.17
C ASN A 91 10.31 27.49 5.47
N PRO A 92 10.43 27.09 6.75
CA PRO A 92 10.71 25.70 7.12
C PRO A 92 9.55 24.74 6.82
N ASN A 93 8.37 25.27 6.47
CA ASN A 93 7.15 24.52 6.15
C ASN A 93 6.82 24.45 4.66
N LEU A 94 7.67 25.02 3.78
CA LEU A 94 7.41 25.04 2.35
C LEU A 94 7.46 23.61 1.78
N GLN A 95 6.32 23.08 1.37
CA GLN A 95 6.26 21.80 0.68
C GLN A 95 6.88 21.93 -0.72
N ASN A 96 7.76 20.98 -1.04
CA ASN A 96 8.30 20.82 -2.39
C ASN A 96 7.18 20.47 -3.38
N ASP A 97 7.45 20.61 -4.67
CA ASP A 97 6.66 20.04 -5.77
C ASP A 97 7.29 18.73 -6.28
N ASP A 98 7.86 17.97 -5.36
CA ASP A 98 8.31 16.61 -5.62
C ASP A 98 7.12 15.63 -5.61
N PHE A 99 7.38 14.36 -5.91
CA PHE A 99 6.34 13.34 -5.98
C PHE A 99 5.49 13.25 -4.70
N LEU A 100 6.08 13.56 -3.54
CA LEU A 100 5.46 13.42 -2.23
C LEU A 100 4.97 14.74 -1.63
N LYS A 101 5.23 15.92 -2.20
CA LYS A 101 4.97 17.20 -1.50
C LYS A 101 5.68 17.28 -0.15
N SER A 102 6.95 16.88 -0.10
CA SER A 102 7.72 16.77 1.14
C SER A 102 8.08 18.13 1.74
N THR A 103 8.17 18.22 3.08
CA THR A 103 8.68 19.41 3.79
C THR A 103 10.20 19.33 4.02
N PRO A 104 10.87 20.45 4.33
CA PRO A 104 12.26 20.45 4.78
C PRO A 104 12.51 19.49 5.96
N LEU A 105 11.59 19.44 6.92
CA LEU A 105 11.70 18.55 8.07
C LEU A 105 11.64 17.06 7.66
N MET A 106 10.78 16.69 6.71
CA MET A 106 10.77 15.33 6.12
C MET A 106 12.07 14.99 5.40
N GLN A 107 12.72 15.96 4.75
CA GLN A 107 14.02 15.75 4.10
C GLN A 107 15.17 15.53 5.10
N CYS A 108 14.98 15.86 6.39
CA CYS A 108 15.94 15.49 7.43
C CYS A 108 15.91 13.99 7.74
N SER A 109 14.77 13.32 7.52
CA SER A 109 14.65 11.87 7.53
C SER A 109 15.41 11.27 6.34
N ASN A 110 15.86 10.00 6.46
CA ASN A 110 16.78 9.28 5.55
C ASN A 110 18.28 9.53 5.81
N TYR A 111 18.61 10.62 6.49
CA TYR A 111 20.00 10.99 6.83
C TYR A 111 20.22 11.22 8.32
N ASN A 112 19.18 11.02 9.14
CA ASN A 112 19.19 11.23 10.59
C ASN A 112 19.81 12.58 11.01
N LEU A 113 19.45 13.67 10.32
CA LEU A 113 20.01 15.02 10.55
C LEU A 113 19.33 15.71 11.75
N VAL A 114 19.54 15.17 12.95
CA VAL A 114 18.84 15.60 14.19
C VAL A 114 19.08 17.07 14.53
N GLU A 115 20.31 17.56 14.43
CA GLU A 115 20.64 18.96 14.75
C GLU A 115 19.99 19.95 13.77
N VAL A 116 19.91 19.58 12.49
CA VAL A 116 19.20 20.37 11.47
C VAL A 116 17.71 20.39 11.77
N ALA A 117 17.10 19.23 12.03
CA ALA A 117 15.68 19.14 12.36
C ALA A 117 15.34 19.96 13.61
N LYS A 118 16.18 19.88 14.65
CA LYS A 118 16.03 20.68 15.88
C LYS A 118 16.04 22.16 15.58
N TYR A 119 17.03 22.63 14.81
CA TYR A 119 17.10 24.04 14.41
C TYR A 119 15.88 24.48 13.58
N LEU A 120 15.37 23.64 12.67
CA LEU A 120 14.17 23.95 11.90
C LEU A 120 12.92 24.06 12.80
N ILE A 121 12.76 23.16 13.77
CA ILE A 121 11.66 23.20 14.75
C ILE A 121 11.74 24.48 15.61
N GLU A 122 12.94 24.85 16.08
CA GLU A 122 13.17 26.13 16.79
C GLU A 122 12.80 27.35 15.95
N LYS A 123 12.84 27.23 14.62
CA LYS A 123 12.50 28.26 13.65
C LYS A 123 11.06 28.17 13.12
N GLY A 124 10.22 27.31 13.72
CA GLY A 124 8.80 27.23 13.43
C GLY A 124 8.38 26.16 12.42
N ALA A 125 9.20 25.12 12.20
CA ALA A 125 8.76 23.96 11.44
C ALA A 125 7.61 23.23 12.15
N ASP A 126 6.50 22.98 11.46
CA ASP A 126 5.37 22.18 11.93
C ASP A 126 5.66 20.69 11.69
N VAL A 127 5.79 19.96 12.80
CA VAL A 127 6.05 18.52 12.83
C VAL A 127 4.88 17.66 12.33
N ASN A 128 3.72 18.25 12.03
CA ASN A 128 2.48 17.55 11.68
C ASN A 128 2.00 17.76 10.24
N ILE A 129 2.73 18.52 9.41
CA ILE A 129 2.39 18.66 7.99
C ILE A 129 2.44 17.28 7.35
N GLN A 130 1.40 16.94 6.59
CA GLN A 130 1.28 15.68 5.89
C GLN A 130 1.68 15.86 4.42
N ASP A 131 2.40 14.87 3.90
CA ASP A 131 2.80 14.80 2.50
C ASP A 131 1.60 14.38 1.61
N LYS A 132 1.82 14.13 0.32
CA LYS A 132 0.79 13.74 -0.66
C LYS A 132 0.14 12.39 -0.34
N GLN A 133 0.82 11.52 0.41
CA GLN A 133 0.32 10.22 0.88
C GLN A 133 -0.35 10.32 2.26
N ASN A 134 -0.44 11.54 2.79
CA ASN A 134 -0.89 11.85 4.13
C ASN A 134 0.09 11.37 5.23
N ASP A 135 1.37 11.19 4.93
CA ASP A 135 2.38 10.80 5.92
C ASP A 135 3.04 12.06 6.55
N PRO A 136 2.98 12.26 7.88
CA PRO A 136 3.79 13.26 8.58
C PRO A 136 5.25 12.79 8.76
N VAL A 137 6.16 13.71 9.10
CA VAL A 137 7.59 13.38 9.33
C VAL A 137 7.79 12.25 10.35
N ILE A 138 6.93 12.12 11.37
CA ILE A 138 7.08 11.03 12.35
C ILE A 138 6.89 9.64 11.71
N HIS A 139 6.05 9.49 10.67
CA HIS A 139 5.95 8.24 9.90
C HIS A 139 7.25 7.92 9.16
N TRP A 140 7.92 8.92 8.59
CA TRP A 140 9.19 8.74 7.89
C TRP A 140 10.28 8.26 8.86
N THR A 141 10.40 8.90 10.02
CA THR A 141 11.38 8.50 11.05
C THR A 141 11.11 7.09 11.60
N ALA A 142 9.82 6.74 11.75
CA ALA A 142 9.40 5.42 12.19
C ALA A 142 9.61 4.34 11.13
N TYR A 143 9.57 4.67 9.84
CA TYR A 143 9.92 3.76 8.74
C TYR A 143 11.43 3.45 8.74
N TYR A 144 12.26 4.49 8.85
CA TYR A 144 13.73 4.37 8.83
C TYR A 144 14.35 3.94 10.17
N GLY A 145 13.59 3.91 11.27
CA GLY A 145 14.12 3.54 12.59
C GLY A 145 14.96 4.63 13.27
N GLU A 146 14.73 5.90 12.93
CA GLU A 146 15.54 7.05 13.38
C GLU A 146 15.19 7.49 14.81
N TYR A 147 15.65 6.76 15.82
CA TYR A 147 15.26 6.92 17.24
C TYR A 147 15.38 8.36 17.77
N GLU A 148 16.53 9.02 17.62
CA GLU A 148 16.75 10.36 18.17
C GLU A 148 15.88 11.41 17.47
N LEU A 149 15.67 11.28 16.16
CA LEU A 149 14.79 12.18 15.41
C LEU A 149 13.32 11.93 15.76
N THR A 150 12.88 10.68 15.88
CA THR A 150 11.53 10.36 16.36
C THR A 150 11.28 10.92 17.76
N LYS A 151 12.25 10.78 18.66
CA LYS A 151 12.17 11.32 20.02
C LYS A 151 12.04 12.85 20.00
N LEU A 152 12.87 13.54 19.22
CA LEU A 152 12.80 14.99 19.04
C LEU A 152 11.41 15.43 18.55
N LEU A 153 10.80 14.69 17.62
CA LEU A 153 9.46 14.99 17.12
C LEU A 153 8.38 14.80 18.20
N LEU A 154 8.47 13.73 19.01
CA LEU A 154 7.56 13.48 20.13
C LEU A 154 7.66 14.58 21.20
N ASP A 155 8.89 14.98 21.54
CA ASP A 155 9.15 16.11 22.45
C ASP A 155 8.53 17.43 21.96
N ASN A 156 8.37 17.57 20.64
CA ASN A 156 7.77 18.72 19.98
C ASN A 156 6.32 18.50 19.53
N LYS A 157 5.58 17.63 20.24
CA LYS A 157 4.13 17.41 20.06
C LYS A 157 3.73 16.88 18.68
N ALA A 158 4.54 16.02 18.09
CA ALA A 158 4.13 15.25 16.92
C ALA A 158 2.89 14.40 17.25
N LYS A 159 1.86 14.50 16.40
CA LYS A 159 0.63 13.71 16.49
C LYS A 159 0.93 12.28 16.05
N THR A 160 0.66 11.33 16.93
CA THR A 160 1.00 9.92 16.71
C THR A 160 -0.11 9.12 16.02
N ASN A 161 -1.27 9.75 15.80
CA ASN A 161 -2.49 9.15 15.25
C ASN A 161 -2.92 9.76 13.90
N LEU A 162 -2.02 10.47 13.21
CA LEU A 162 -2.29 10.96 11.86
C LEU A 162 -2.30 9.78 10.90
N LYS A 163 -3.38 9.67 10.11
CA LYS A 163 -3.60 8.59 9.17
C LYS A 163 -2.97 8.90 7.83
N SER A 164 -2.36 7.89 7.22
CA SER A 164 -1.91 7.91 5.84
C SER A 164 -2.66 6.91 4.97
N ILE A 165 -2.40 6.90 3.66
CA ILE A 165 -2.94 5.88 2.76
C ILE A 165 -2.38 4.47 3.06
N HIS A 166 -1.32 4.38 3.86
CA HIS A 166 -0.60 3.14 4.15
C HIS A 166 -0.73 2.69 5.61
N SER A 167 -1.21 3.55 6.51
CA SER A 167 -1.13 3.34 7.96
C SER A 167 -2.16 4.18 8.73
N ASP A 168 -2.68 3.65 9.84
CA ASP A 168 -3.57 4.39 10.75
C ASP A 168 -2.81 5.28 11.77
N GLY A 169 -1.48 5.14 11.88
CA GLY A 169 -0.64 5.99 12.73
C GLY A 169 0.81 5.51 12.85
N VAL A 170 1.64 6.23 13.61
CA VAL A 170 3.09 5.99 13.67
C VAL A 170 3.45 4.60 14.24
N MET A 171 2.66 4.09 15.19
CA MET A 171 2.86 2.76 15.78
C MET A 171 2.74 1.65 14.73
N HIS A 172 1.80 1.78 13.77
CA HIS A 172 1.63 0.81 12.70
C HIS A 172 2.83 0.80 11.75
N VAL A 173 3.39 1.98 11.44
CA VAL A 173 4.60 2.06 10.61
C VAL A 173 5.77 1.35 11.29
N ALA A 174 6.02 1.65 12.57
CA ALA A 174 7.10 1.04 13.33
C ALA A 174 6.95 -0.50 13.43
N LEU A 175 5.73 -1.00 13.71
CA LEU A 175 5.45 -2.44 13.77
C LEU A 175 5.58 -3.14 12.41
N LYS A 176 5.15 -2.48 11.33
CA LYS A 176 5.22 -3.03 9.97
C LYS A 176 6.67 -3.16 9.48
N GLU A 177 7.50 -2.17 9.80
CA GLU A 177 8.91 -2.09 9.39
C GLU A 177 9.87 -2.67 10.43
N TRP A 178 9.36 -3.35 11.46
CA TRP A 178 10.14 -4.09 12.48
C TRP A 178 11.10 -3.20 13.29
N GLN A 179 10.68 -1.98 13.59
CA GLN A 179 11.47 -0.98 14.29
C GLN A 179 11.23 -1.03 15.81
N ASP A 180 11.73 -2.09 16.46
CA ASP A 180 11.48 -2.36 17.89
C ASP A 180 11.87 -1.19 18.81
N SER A 181 13.02 -0.55 18.56
CA SER A 181 13.45 0.63 19.35
C SER A 181 12.48 1.81 19.24
N ILE A 182 11.82 1.97 18.09
CA ILE A 182 10.79 3.00 17.89
C ILE A 182 9.49 2.60 18.59
N VAL A 183 9.13 1.31 18.56
CA VAL A 183 7.96 0.80 19.31
C VAL A 183 8.12 1.07 20.81
N ASP A 184 9.28 0.73 21.38
CA ASP A 184 9.58 0.98 22.79
C ASP A 184 9.55 2.47 23.12
N LEU A 185 10.12 3.31 22.25
CA LEU A 185 10.07 4.75 22.37
C LEU A 185 8.61 5.25 22.39
N LEU A 186 7.79 4.86 21.41
CA LEU A 186 6.39 5.26 21.32
C LEU A 186 5.60 4.83 22.58
N ILE A 187 5.82 3.61 23.07
CA ILE A 187 5.22 3.14 24.33
C ILE A 187 5.63 4.04 25.50
N SER A 188 6.89 4.45 25.58
CA SER A 188 7.39 5.33 26.65
C SER A 188 6.73 6.73 26.63
N TYR A 189 6.26 7.20 25.47
CA TYR A 189 5.48 8.43 25.31
C TYR A 189 3.96 8.20 25.47
N ASN A 190 3.55 7.08 26.06
CA ASN A 190 2.15 6.68 26.22
C ASN A 190 1.37 6.58 24.89
N VAL A 191 2.06 6.38 23.77
CA VAL A 191 1.40 6.06 22.50
C VAL A 191 0.81 4.67 22.66
N LYS A 192 -0.51 4.63 22.74
CA LYS A 192 -1.23 3.37 22.87
C LYS A 192 -0.98 2.57 21.60
N LEU A 193 -0.72 1.27 21.77
CA LEU A 193 -0.65 0.28 20.69
C LEU A 193 -1.89 0.34 19.77
N ASN A 194 -3.01 0.79 20.31
CA ASN A 194 -4.29 1.02 19.64
C ASN A 194 -4.12 2.07 18.51
N ASP A 195 -4.12 1.72 17.21
CA ASP A 195 -5.24 0.99 16.57
C ASP A 195 -5.14 -0.54 16.49
N VAL A 196 -4.12 -1.16 17.07
CA VAL A 196 -4.13 -2.60 17.39
C VAL A 196 -3.86 -2.75 18.88
N SER A 197 -4.88 -3.08 19.68
CA SER A 197 -4.67 -3.25 21.14
C SER A 197 -3.51 -4.19 21.45
N LYS A 198 -2.81 -3.99 22.59
CA LYS A 198 -1.73 -4.91 23.02
C LYS A 198 -2.21 -6.37 22.98
N GLU A 199 -3.45 -6.61 23.39
CA GLU A 199 -4.06 -7.93 23.33
C GLU A 199 -4.31 -8.42 21.90
N GLN A 200 -4.65 -7.53 20.97
CA GLN A 200 -4.74 -7.84 19.55
C GLN A 200 -3.37 -8.16 18.93
N TYR A 201 -2.31 -7.47 19.33
CA TYR A 201 -0.96 -7.81 18.91
C TYR A 201 -0.54 -9.19 19.44
N GLU A 202 -0.70 -9.41 20.75
CA GLU A 202 -0.36 -10.69 21.39
C GLU A 202 -1.11 -11.88 20.76
N ILE A 203 -2.40 -11.72 20.45
CA ILE A 203 -3.17 -12.80 19.83
C ILE A 203 -2.74 -13.06 18.39
N VAL A 204 -2.44 -12.02 17.61
CA VAL A 204 -1.92 -12.15 16.25
C VAL A 204 -0.58 -12.89 16.26
N GLN A 205 0.34 -12.53 17.18
CA GLN A 205 1.64 -13.21 17.28
C GLN A 205 1.48 -14.66 17.75
N ALA A 206 0.58 -14.93 18.69
CA ALA A 206 0.31 -16.30 19.13
C ALA A 206 -0.21 -17.18 17.98
N VAL A 207 -1.06 -16.65 17.10
CA VAL A 207 -1.53 -17.37 15.90
C VAL A 207 -0.41 -17.59 14.89
N LYS A 208 0.40 -16.57 14.59
CA LYS A 208 1.53 -16.67 13.67
C LYS A 208 2.56 -17.70 14.14
N ALA A 209 2.85 -17.74 15.44
CA ALA A 209 3.77 -18.68 16.06
C ALA A 209 3.18 -20.09 16.33
N ASN A 210 1.92 -20.34 15.94
CA ASN A 210 1.17 -21.57 16.28
C ASN A 210 1.19 -21.91 17.78
N SER A 211 1.18 -20.90 18.65
CA SER A 211 1.22 -21.09 20.10
C SER A 211 -0.19 -21.22 20.67
N PHE A 212 -0.79 -22.41 20.55
CA PHE A 212 -2.18 -22.64 20.99
C PHE A 212 -2.43 -22.27 22.46
N LYS A 213 -1.47 -22.56 23.35
CA LYS A 213 -1.54 -22.21 24.78
C LYS A 213 -1.64 -20.69 24.98
N ASN A 214 -0.78 -19.92 24.31
CA ASN A 214 -0.79 -18.46 24.43
C ASN A 214 -2.03 -17.86 23.77
N PHE A 215 -2.38 -18.37 22.59
CA PHE A 215 -3.58 -17.97 21.87
C PHE A 215 -4.84 -18.16 22.73
N LYS A 216 -5.01 -19.35 23.33
CA LYS A 216 -6.16 -19.67 24.20
C LYS A 216 -6.20 -18.79 25.45
N ARG A 217 -5.05 -18.45 26.03
CA ARG A 217 -4.95 -17.57 27.20
C ARG A 217 -5.35 -16.12 26.87
N THR A 218 -5.03 -15.65 25.67
CA THR A 218 -5.22 -14.26 25.26
C THR A 218 -6.57 -14.01 24.57
N LEU A 219 -7.21 -15.04 23.99
CA LEU A 219 -8.48 -14.87 23.28
C LEU A 219 -9.60 -14.36 24.20
N LYS A 220 -10.14 -13.19 23.86
CA LYS A 220 -11.33 -12.56 24.43
C LYS A 220 -12.39 -12.43 23.33
N SER A 221 -13.66 -12.32 23.69
CA SER A 221 -14.77 -12.23 22.71
C SER A 221 -14.60 -11.09 21.70
N ASN A 222 -14.06 -9.94 22.12
CA ASN A 222 -13.80 -8.79 21.25
C ASN A 222 -12.58 -8.96 20.32
N LEU A 223 -11.76 -10.01 20.49
CA LEU A 223 -10.54 -10.27 19.71
C LEU A 223 -10.70 -11.42 18.71
N VAL A 224 -11.84 -12.10 18.70
CA VAL A 224 -12.08 -13.28 17.87
C VAL A 224 -11.94 -12.98 16.36
N ASN A 225 -12.34 -11.78 15.95
CA ASN A 225 -12.28 -11.31 14.56
C ASN A 225 -11.13 -10.31 14.32
N SER A 226 -10.10 -10.33 15.17
CA SER A 226 -8.94 -9.47 15.03
C SER A 226 -8.21 -9.67 13.70
N LYS A 227 -7.62 -8.60 13.21
CA LYS A 227 -6.79 -8.57 12.01
C LYS A 227 -5.35 -8.23 12.39
N ASP A 228 -4.39 -8.74 11.62
CA ASP A 228 -3.00 -8.30 11.71
C ASP A 228 -2.78 -6.94 11.05
N ALA A 229 -1.56 -6.41 11.10
CA ALA A 229 -1.21 -5.10 10.54
C ALA A 229 -1.45 -5.00 9.02
N SER A 230 -1.55 -6.13 8.30
CA SER A 230 -1.92 -6.15 6.89
C SER A 230 -3.43 -6.14 6.66
N GLY A 231 -4.24 -6.10 7.72
CA GLY A 231 -5.69 -6.29 7.62
C GLY A 231 -6.10 -7.75 7.41
N THR A 232 -5.20 -8.73 7.59
CA THR A 232 -5.54 -10.15 7.45
C THR A 232 -6.19 -10.68 8.73
N PRO A 233 -7.42 -11.23 8.69
CA PRO A 233 -8.05 -11.82 9.87
C PRO A 233 -7.22 -12.98 10.42
N ILE A 234 -7.15 -13.10 11.76
CA ILE A 234 -6.38 -14.17 12.42
C ILE A 234 -6.85 -15.58 12.02
N LEU A 235 -8.13 -15.75 11.67
CA LEU A 235 -8.67 -16.99 11.12
C LEU A 235 -8.01 -17.37 9.78
N VAL A 236 -7.82 -16.38 8.89
CA VAL A 236 -7.19 -16.58 7.57
C VAL A 236 -5.70 -16.89 7.74
N THR A 237 -5.02 -16.25 8.68
CA THR A 237 -3.62 -16.56 9.03
C THR A 237 -3.49 -17.99 9.56
N ALA A 238 -4.34 -18.39 10.52
CA ALA A 238 -4.32 -19.74 11.08
C ALA A 238 -4.56 -20.82 10.00
N ALA A 239 -5.52 -20.60 9.11
CA ALA A 239 -5.80 -21.50 7.99
C ALA A 239 -4.63 -21.58 6.99
N SER A 240 -3.97 -20.45 6.70
CA SER A 240 -2.80 -20.41 5.80
C SER A 240 -1.62 -21.19 6.36
N ASN A 241 -1.43 -21.17 7.68
CA ASN A 241 -0.38 -21.91 8.36
C ASN A 241 -0.76 -23.37 8.66
N GLY A 242 -1.99 -23.79 8.36
CA GLY A 242 -2.49 -25.13 8.63
C GLY A 242 -2.81 -25.42 10.10
N ASN A 243 -2.97 -24.38 10.94
CA ASN A 243 -3.17 -24.50 12.39
C ASN A 243 -4.63 -24.85 12.73
N LEU A 244 -5.03 -26.11 12.50
CA LEU A 244 -6.42 -26.55 12.62
C LEU A 244 -7.02 -26.36 14.01
N ASP A 245 -6.25 -26.57 15.08
CA ASP A 245 -6.73 -26.40 16.46
C ASP A 245 -7.10 -24.94 16.76
N ILE A 246 -6.29 -23.99 16.26
CA ILE A 246 -6.57 -22.56 16.38
C ILE A 246 -7.84 -22.21 15.59
N VAL A 247 -7.98 -22.74 14.36
CA VAL A 247 -9.18 -22.51 13.54
C VAL A 247 -10.45 -23.05 14.21
N LYS A 248 -10.42 -24.29 14.71
CA LYS A 248 -11.52 -24.90 15.48
C LYS A 248 -11.92 -24.01 16.66
N TYR A 249 -10.93 -23.56 17.44
CA TYR A 249 -11.18 -22.74 18.61
C TYR A 249 -11.71 -21.33 18.27
N LEU A 250 -11.21 -20.70 17.19
CA LEU A 250 -11.72 -19.41 16.71
C LEU A 250 -13.20 -19.50 16.31
N LEU A 251 -13.58 -20.50 15.52
CA LEU A 251 -14.96 -20.68 15.07
C LEU A 251 -15.91 -20.98 16.25
N GLN A 252 -15.48 -21.81 17.20
CA GLN A 252 -16.24 -22.06 18.44
C GLN A 252 -16.51 -20.78 19.25
N ASN A 253 -15.66 -19.76 19.12
CA ASN A 253 -15.80 -18.48 19.81
C ASN A 253 -16.44 -17.38 18.93
N GLY A 254 -17.00 -17.73 17.76
CA GLY A 254 -17.75 -16.79 16.92
C GLY A 254 -16.92 -16.03 15.89
N ALA A 255 -15.80 -16.60 15.44
CA ALA A 255 -15.07 -16.04 14.30
C ALA A 255 -15.92 -16.11 13.03
N ASP A 256 -15.94 -15.02 12.26
CA ASP A 256 -16.59 -14.98 10.96
C ASP A 256 -15.80 -15.84 9.97
N ILE A 257 -16.36 -16.99 9.62
CA ILE A 257 -15.76 -17.98 8.72
C ILE A 257 -15.50 -17.43 7.31
N ASN A 258 -16.24 -16.39 6.91
CA ASN A 258 -16.23 -15.81 5.58
C ASN A 258 -15.52 -14.46 5.51
N ASN A 259 -14.81 -14.08 6.58
CA ASN A 259 -14.02 -12.86 6.64
C ASN A 259 -12.83 -12.95 5.67
N MET A 260 -12.57 -11.84 4.97
CA MET A 260 -11.57 -11.80 3.90
C MET A 260 -10.38 -10.96 4.29
N ASN A 261 -9.20 -11.37 3.85
CA ASN A 261 -8.03 -10.50 3.86
C ASN A 261 -8.11 -9.46 2.72
N PRO A 262 -7.19 -8.48 2.62
CA PRO A 262 -7.30 -7.42 1.61
C PRO A 262 -7.28 -7.87 0.15
N VAL A 263 -6.72 -9.06 -0.12
CA VAL A 263 -6.73 -9.65 -1.48
C VAL A 263 -7.98 -10.47 -1.78
N GLY A 264 -8.93 -10.56 -0.83
CA GLY A 264 -10.21 -11.27 -1.00
C GLY A 264 -10.17 -12.75 -0.60
N HIS A 265 -9.12 -13.24 0.04
CA HIS A 265 -9.05 -14.64 0.45
C HIS A 265 -9.75 -14.89 1.80
N THR A 266 -10.65 -15.87 1.83
CA THR A 266 -11.19 -16.48 3.06
C THR A 266 -10.25 -17.56 3.60
N ALA A 267 -10.57 -18.10 4.78
CA ALA A 267 -9.88 -19.26 5.34
C ALA A 267 -9.97 -20.49 4.41
N LEU A 268 -11.16 -20.72 3.80
CA LEU A 268 -11.36 -21.82 2.86
C LEU A 268 -10.47 -21.68 1.63
N ASN A 269 -10.41 -20.48 1.02
CA ASN A 269 -9.60 -20.23 -0.18
C ASN A 269 -8.12 -20.56 0.09
N ARG A 270 -7.61 -20.23 1.28
CA ARG A 270 -6.24 -20.56 1.70
C ARG A 270 -6.03 -22.06 1.90
N ALA A 271 -6.95 -22.74 2.59
CA ALA A 271 -6.87 -24.19 2.79
C ALA A 271 -6.86 -24.95 1.45
N VAL A 272 -7.77 -24.60 0.54
CA VAL A 272 -7.81 -25.15 -0.82
C VAL A 272 -6.53 -24.83 -1.58
N PHE A 273 -6.03 -23.59 -1.54
CA PHE A 273 -4.81 -23.24 -2.28
C PHE A 273 -3.57 -24.03 -1.80
N PHE A 274 -3.39 -24.15 -0.48
CA PHE A 274 -2.14 -24.65 0.10
C PHE A 274 -2.00 -26.17 0.22
N GLY A 275 -3.08 -26.95 0.19
CA GLY A 275 -2.94 -28.41 0.35
C GLY A 275 -3.77 -29.01 1.44
N ASN A 276 -4.36 -28.18 2.29
CA ASN A 276 -4.82 -28.65 3.58
C ASN A 276 -6.26 -29.18 3.47
N GLU A 277 -6.37 -30.46 3.08
CA GLU A 277 -7.66 -31.13 2.89
C GLU A 277 -8.44 -31.22 4.19
N GLU A 278 -7.81 -31.61 5.29
CA GLU A 278 -8.47 -31.68 6.60
C GLU A 278 -9.08 -30.33 7.00
N MET A 279 -8.32 -29.25 6.85
CA MET A 279 -8.80 -27.89 7.09
C MET A 279 -9.95 -27.50 6.15
N ALA A 280 -9.84 -27.81 4.87
CA ALA A 280 -10.87 -27.47 3.89
C ALA A 280 -12.18 -28.22 4.19
N HIS A 281 -12.12 -29.53 4.44
CA HIS A 281 -13.29 -30.32 4.83
C HIS A 281 -13.91 -29.79 6.12
N PHE A 282 -13.10 -29.44 7.12
CA PHE A 282 -13.58 -28.86 8.35
C PHE A 282 -14.31 -27.52 8.12
N LEU A 283 -13.70 -26.58 7.40
CA LEU A 283 -14.30 -25.28 7.11
C LEU A 283 -15.60 -25.41 6.32
N ILE A 284 -15.65 -26.29 5.32
CA ILE A 284 -16.86 -26.60 4.54
C ILE A 284 -17.96 -27.17 5.45
N ALA A 285 -17.61 -28.09 6.37
CA ALA A 285 -18.56 -28.65 7.32
C ALA A 285 -19.10 -27.61 8.32
N GLN A 286 -18.32 -26.56 8.60
CA GLN A 286 -18.75 -25.42 9.42
C GLN A 286 -19.52 -24.33 8.64
N GLY A 287 -19.82 -24.56 7.35
CA GLY A 287 -20.63 -23.64 6.54
C GLY A 287 -19.83 -22.50 5.91
N ALA A 288 -18.54 -22.69 5.62
CA ALA A 288 -17.79 -21.76 4.80
C ALA A 288 -18.45 -21.60 3.42
N ASP A 289 -18.53 -20.36 2.95
CA ASP A 289 -19.10 -20.04 1.65
C ASP A 289 -18.17 -20.52 0.53
N VAL A 290 -18.62 -21.52 -0.23
CA VAL A 290 -17.88 -22.15 -1.33
C VAL A 290 -17.89 -21.33 -2.62
N ALA A 291 -18.63 -20.22 -2.67
CA ALA A 291 -18.72 -19.33 -3.82
C ALA A 291 -17.78 -18.11 -3.71
N LYS A 292 -17.28 -17.77 -2.51
CA LYS A 292 -16.41 -16.59 -2.35
C LYS A 292 -15.07 -16.75 -3.06
N THR A 293 -14.72 -15.75 -3.85
CA THR A 293 -13.47 -15.71 -4.63
C THR A 293 -12.57 -14.56 -4.20
N ASP A 294 -11.31 -14.62 -4.63
CA ASP A 294 -10.37 -13.53 -4.43
C ASP A 294 -10.71 -12.33 -5.32
N ASN A 295 -10.28 -11.12 -4.91
CA ASN A 295 -10.63 -9.89 -5.63
C ASN A 295 -9.89 -9.71 -6.95
N ARG A 296 -8.82 -10.47 -7.20
CA ARG A 296 -7.88 -10.21 -8.31
C ARG A 296 -8.13 -11.12 -9.51
N PHE A 297 -8.27 -12.40 -9.25
CA PHE A 297 -8.46 -13.44 -10.25
C PHE A 297 -9.88 -14.01 -10.23
N MET A 298 -10.66 -13.68 -9.19
CA MET A 298 -11.99 -14.22 -8.98
C MET A 298 -12.01 -15.75 -9.13
N LEU A 299 -11.00 -16.43 -8.59
CA LEU A 299 -10.83 -17.87 -8.79
C LEU A 299 -11.78 -18.64 -7.84
N PRO A 300 -12.77 -19.39 -8.36
CA PRO A 300 -13.66 -20.20 -7.53
C PRO A 300 -12.90 -21.31 -6.79
N PRO A 301 -13.26 -21.63 -5.53
CA PRO A 301 -12.66 -22.74 -4.79
C PRO A 301 -12.65 -24.07 -5.55
N LEU A 302 -13.71 -24.36 -6.33
CA LEU A 302 -13.79 -25.55 -7.18
C LEU A 302 -12.67 -25.58 -8.23
N ILE A 303 -12.46 -24.47 -8.96
CA ILE A 303 -11.38 -24.37 -9.95
C ILE A 303 -10.01 -24.48 -9.27
N ALA A 304 -9.84 -23.87 -8.09
CA ALA A 304 -8.60 -23.98 -7.33
C ALA A 304 -8.29 -25.43 -6.92
N ALA A 305 -9.29 -26.22 -6.53
CA ALA A 305 -9.14 -27.64 -6.21
C ALA A 305 -8.76 -28.48 -7.44
N ILE A 306 -9.39 -28.22 -8.60
CA ILE A 306 -9.09 -28.88 -9.89
C ILE A 306 -7.65 -28.60 -10.31
N ARG A 307 -7.23 -27.33 -10.29
CA ARG A 307 -5.85 -26.91 -10.61
C ARG A 307 -4.79 -27.56 -9.73
N LYS A 308 -5.17 -27.96 -8.51
CA LYS A 308 -4.31 -28.66 -7.55
C LYS A 308 -4.50 -30.18 -7.56
N ASN A 309 -5.27 -30.70 -8.52
CA ASN A 309 -5.58 -32.12 -8.69
C ASN A 309 -6.19 -32.77 -7.43
N ARG A 310 -7.13 -32.10 -6.77
CA ARG A 310 -7.80 -32.58 -5.55
C ARG A 310 -9.22 -33.01 -5.82
N ASN A 311 -9.37 -34.20 -6.40
CA ASN A 311 -10.65 -34.70 -6.88
C ASN A 311 -11.69 -34.87 -5.76
N GLU A 312 -11.27 -35.43 -4.61
CA GLU A 312 -12.16 -35.60 -3.45
C GLU A 312 -12.63 -34.26 -2.88
N LEU A 313 -11.73 -33.28 -2.76
CA LEU A 313 -12.10 -31.96 -2.29
C LEU A 313 -13.04 -31.24 -3.27
N ALA A 314 -12.78 -31.36 -4.57
CA ALA A 314 -13.66 -30.81 -5.60
C ALA A 314 -15.05 -31.46 -5.55
N LYS A 315 -15.14 -32.77 -5.35
CA LYS A 315 -16.41 -33.47 -5.13
C LYS A 315 -17.17 -32.91 -3.92
N VAL A 316 -16.50 -32.73 -2.79
CA VAL A 316 -17.13 -32.14 -1.59
C VAL A 316 -17.58 -30.70 -1.83
N LEU A 317 -16.82 -29.89 -2.56
CA LEU A 317 -17.22 -28.53 -2.92
C LEU A 317 -18.50 -28.54 -3.78
N ILE A 318 -18.61 -29.45 -4.74
CA ILE A 318 -19.79 -29.64 -5.59
C ILE A 318 -21.01 -30.04 -4.75
N GLU A 319 -20.86 -31.04 -3.87
CA GLU A 319 -21.92 -31.49 -2.95
C GLU A 319 -22.41 -30.37 -2.02
N LYS A 320 -21.59 -29.35 -1.80
CA LYS A 320 -21.88 -28.18 -0.95
C LYS A 320 -22.31 -26.95 -1.73
N GLY A 321 -22.63 -27.12 -3.01
CA GLY A 321 -23.24 -26.09 -3.85
C GLY A 321 -22.25 -25.18 -4.58
N ALA A 322 -20.98 -25.58 -4.72
CA ALA A 322 -20.07 -24.87 -5.61
C ALA A 322 -20.63 -24.91 -7.05
N SER A 323 -20.67 -23.76 -7.70
CA SER A 323 -21.21 -23.68 -9.06
C SER A 323 -20.34 -24.46 -10.05
N ILE A 324 -20.94 -25.47 -10.68
CA ILE A 324 -20.33 -26.32 -11.71
C ILE A 324 -19.84 -25.51 -12.91
N ASN A 325 -20.50 -24.38 -13.18
CA ASN A 325 -20.24 -23.54 -14.34
C ASN A 325 -19.68 -22.16 -13.94
N ALA A 326 -19.09 -22.03 -12.74
CA ALA A 326 -18.44 -20.80 -12.31
C ALA A 326 -17.32 -20.41 -13.29
N LEU A 327 -17.25 -19.15 -13.68
CA LEU A 327 -16.19 -18.67 -14.56
C LEU A 327 -15.03 -18.13 -13.72
N ASP A 328 -13.79 -18.44 -14.09
CA ASP A 328 -12.65 -17.71 -13.55
C ASP A 328 -12.59 -16.29 -14.14
N GLY A 329 -12.04 -15.35 -13.36
CA GLY A 329 -11.96 -13.94 -13.79
C GLY A 329 -10.90 -13.66 -14.85
N ILE A 330 -9.96 -14.57 -15.09
CA ILE A 330 -8.83 -14.38 -15.99
C ILE A 330 -9.27 -14.66 -17.42
N ASN A 331 -9.59 -15.92 -17.72
CA ASN A 331 -9.87 -16.43 -19.05
C ASN A 331 -11.37 -16.66 -19.28
N GLY A 332 -12.20 -16.56 -18.24
CA GLY A 332 -13.61 -16.92 -18.34
C GLY A 332 -13.83 -18.40 -18.56
N MET A 333 -12.94 -19.26 -18.07
CA MET A 333 -13.05 -20.71 -18.23
C MET A 333 -13.85 -21.34 -17.09
N THR A 334 -14.56 -22.42 -17.41
CA THR A 334 -15.34 -23.22 -16.45
C THR A 334 -14.48 -24.30 -15.79
N PRO A 335 -14.91 -24.87 -14.64
CA PRO A 335 -14.29 -26.04 -14.03
C PRO A 335 -13.99 -27.17 -15.02
N ILE A 336 -14.88 -27.45 -15.97
CA ILE A 336 -14.67 -28.54 -16.93
C ILE A 336 -13.60 -28.23 -17.98
N MET A 337 -13.49 -26.97 -18.41
CA MET A 337 -12.37 -26.54 -19.25
C MET A 337 -11.04 -26.67 -18.52
N TRP A 338 -10.97 -26.27 -17.24
CA TRP A 338 -9.79 -26.51 -16.42
C TRP A 338 -9.47 -28.00 -16.30
N ALA A 339 -10.46 -28.85 -15.97
CA ALA A 339 -10.25 -30.29 -15.86
C ALA A 339 -9.75 -30.93 -17.17
N ALA A 340 -10.30 -30.53 -18.31
CA ALA A 340 -9.89 -31.00 -19.63
C ALA A 340 -8.46 -30.54 -19.99
N GLY A 341 -8.12 -29.27 -19.71
CA GLY A 341 -6.79 -28.71 -19.98
C GLY A 341 -5.68 -29.30 -19.11
N TYR A 342 -6.01 -29.75 -17.89
CA TYR A 342 -5.10 -30.53 -17.02
C TYR A 342 -5.15 -32.04 -17.27
N GLU A 343 -5.89 -32.48 -18.29
CA GLU A 343 -6.07 -33.88 -18.67
C GLU A 343 -6.62 -34.79 -17.54
N ASN A 344 -7.38 -34.21 -16.62
CA ASN A 344 -7.96 -34.92 -15.48
C ASN A 344 -9.30 -35.58 -15.86
N LYS A 345 -9.21 -36.78 -16.43
CA LYS A 345 -10.37 -37.57 -16.90
C LYS A 345 -11.41 -37.84 -15.82
N GLU A 346 -10.97 -38.11 -14.59
CA GLU A 346 -11.87 -38.38 -13.48
C GLU A 346 -12.69 -37.13 -13.13
N MET A 347 -12.04 -35.97 -13.06
CA MET A 347 -12.71 -34.70 -12.81
C MET A 347 -13.66 -34.32 -13.96
N VAL A 348 -13.26 -34.55 -15.22
CA VAL A 348 -14.15 -34.33 -16.37
C VAL A 348 -15.43 -35.16 -16.21
N LYS A 349 -15.32 -36.47 -15.91
CA LYS A 349 -16.48 -37.34 -15.69
C LYS A 349 -17.34 -36.87 -14.51
N LEU A 350 -16.71 -36.45 -13.41
CA LEU A 350 -17.41 -35.95 -12.23
C LEU A 350 -18.23 -34.70 -12.55
N LEU A 351 -17.65 -33.74 -13.29
CA LEU A 351 -18.32 -32.51 -13.68
C LEU A 351 -19.47 -32.78 -14.66
N LEU A 352 -19.29 -33.72 -15.60
CA LEU A 352 -20.33 -34.12 -16.54
C LEU A 352 -21.54 -34.75 -15.85
N VAL A 353 -21.33 -35.65 -14.89
CA VAL A 353 -22.40 -36.23 -14.07
C VAL A 353 -23.14 -35.16 -13.25
N ASN A 354 -22.49 -34.03 -12.96
CA ASN A 354 -23.09 -32.88 -12.29
C ASN A 354 -23.59 -31.81 -13.28
N ASN A 355 -23.86 -32.18 -14.53
CA ASN A 355 -24.45 -31.31 -15.57
C ASN A 355 -23.60 -30.08 -15.92
N ALA A 356 -22.28 -30.25 -16.08
CA ALA A 356 -21.42 -29.20 -16.62
C ALA A 356 -21.86 -28.77 -18.02
N ASP A 357 -21.94 -27.46 -18.24
CA ASP A 357 -22.37 -26.88 -19.51
C ASP A 357 -21.20 -26.86 -20.51
N LEU A 358 -21.35 -27.63 -21.58
CA LEU A 358 -20.35 -27.79 -22.63
C LEU A 358 -20.42 -26.69 -23.69
N SER A 359 -21.45 -25.84 -23.64
CA SER A 359 -21.69 -24.75 -24.60
C SER A 359 -21.01 -23.43 -24.22
N ILE A 360 -20.55 -23.30 -22.96
CA ILE A 360 -19.87 -22.09 -22.49
C ILE A 360 -18.57 -21.91 -23.28
N VAL A 361 -18.33 -20.66 -23.67
CA VAL A 361 -17.11 -20.21 -24.36
C VAL A 361 -16.28 -19.32 -23.44
N SER A 362 -14.96 -19.49 -23.50
CA SER A 362 -14.00 -18.64 -22.79
C SER A 362 -13.94 -17.24 -23.45
N LYS A 363 -13.17 -16.33 -22.85
CA LYS A 363 -12.86 -15.01 -23.46
C LYS A 363 -12.05 -15.11 -24.75
N TYR A 364 -11.50 -16.27 -25.06
CA TYR A 364 -10.70 -16.55 -26.26
C TYR A 364 -11.44 -17.45 -27.25
N ASP A 365 -12.77 -17.51 -27.14
CA ASP A 365 -13.65 -18.35 -27.97
C ASP A 365 -13.36 -19.86 -27.85
N ASP A 366 -12.70 -20.27 -26.76
CA ASP A 366 -12.45 -21.68 -26.50
C ASP A 366 -13.66 -22.35 -25.87
N THR A 367 -13.98 -23.56 -26.36
CA THR A 367 -14.91 -24.48 -25.71
C THR A 367 -14.12 -25.56 -24.98
N VAL A 368 -14.79 -26.36 -24.15
CA VAL A 368 -14.15 -27.54 -23.55
C VAL A 368 -13.57 -28.51 -24.61
N PHE A 369 -14.11 -28.51 -25.83
CA PHE A 369 -13.62 -29.33 -26.94
C PHE A 369 -12.35 -28.80 -27.60
N THR A 370 -12.11 -27.49 -27.56
CA THR A 370 -10.90 -26.88 -28.15
C THR A 370 -9.74 -26.81 -27.17
N ILE A 371 -10.02 -26.82 -25.85
CA ILE A 371 -9.02 -26.73 -24.78
C ILE A 371 -8.08 -27.95 -24.72
N THR A 372 -8.51 -29.12 -25.20
CA THR A 372 -7.68 -30.34 -25.14
C THR A 372 -7.67 -31.11 -26.44
N SER A 373 -6.48 -31.60 -26.80
CA SER A 373 -6.25 -32.52 -27.92
C SER A 373 -6.30 -33.99 -27.49
N ASN A 374 -6.54 -34.26 -26.21
CA ASN A 374 -6.58 -35.61 -25.67
C ASN A 374 -7.81 -36.37 -26.18
N LYS A 375 -7.59 -37.38 -27.04
CA LYS A 375 -8.65 -38.14 -27.71
C LYS A 375 -9.63 -38.81 -26.75
N GLU A 376 -9.14 -39.31 -25.61
CA GLU A 376 -9.99 -40.01 -24.64
C GLU A 376 -10.92 -39.03 -23.93
N ILE A 377 -10.44 -37.82 -23.60
CA ILE A 377 -11.29 -36.76 -23.04
C ILE A 377 -12.29 -36.27 -24.09
N GLN A 378 -11.88 -36.09 -25.34
CA GLN A 378 -12.80 -35.72 -26.42
C GLN A 378 -13.90 -36.78 -26.61
N GLU A 379 -13.56 -38.07 -26.56
CA GLU A 379 -14.54 -39.16 -26.62
C GLU A 379 -15.52 -39.10 -25.44
N ILE A 380 -15.01 -38.89 -24.21
CA ILE A 380 -15.86 -38.70 -23.02
C ILE A 380 -16.80 -37.51 -23.21
N LEU A 381 -16.31 -36.35 -23.65
CA LEU A 381 -17.13 -35.15 -23.85
C LEU A 381 -18.20 -35.35 -24.91
N ASN A 382 -17.87 -36.00 -26.03
CA ASN A 382 -18.80 -36.27 -27.12
C ASN A 382 -19.94 -37.22 -26.72
N ASN A 383 -19.70 -38.12 -25.75
CA ASN A 383 -20.73 -39.02 -25.23
C ASN A 383 -21.78 -38.32 -24.34
N PHE A 384 -21.52 -37.07 -23.93
CA PHE A 384 -22.40 -36.26 -23.07
C PHE A 384 -22.96 -35.02 -23.79
N LYS A 385 -22.73 -34.91 -25.10
CA LYS A 385 -23.34 -33.90 -25.97
C LYS A 385 -24.78 -34.29 -26.28
#